data_AF-C0P795-F1
#
_entry.id   AF-C0P795-F1
#
_cell.length_a   1.000
_cell.length_b   1.000
_cell.length_c   1.000
_cell.angle_alpha   90.00
_cell.angle_beta   90.00
_cell.angle_gamma   90.00
#
_symmetry.space_group_name_H-M   'P 1'
#
loop_
_entity.id
_entity.type
_entity.pdbx_description
1 polymer ?
#
loop_
_entity_poly.entity_id
_entity_poly.type
_entity_poly.pdbx_seq_one_letter_code
_entity_poly.pdbx_strand_id
1 'polypeptide(L)'
;MDMCAPRRLLLFSLPTPKLSPEHPLFRQRRRGRTWPGIARCATEVGTGWGGIVEDDLSELLQILPRDLRDNLQNEPRKDQLLEVILDLGRRPEARFLGDSGGQYLRDSEISQKELEDAQKAVGEFGGDNRAGIEGTLHRISAIRSRKGMVVGLTCRVGRAVTGHVDMVRDLLNYKESILFLGRLYGKSSIQE
;
A
#
# COMPACT_ATOMS: atom_id res chain seq x y z
N MET A 1 14.44 55.32 -54.65
CA MET A 1 14.85 55.89 -53.36
C MET A 1 14.03 55.17 -52.30
N ASP A 2 14.46 54.18 -51.53
CA ASP A 2 15.74 53.48 -51.31
C ASP A 2 15.34 52.07 -50.80
N MET A 3 15.84 50.99 -51.41
CA MET A 3 16.90 50.13 -50.86
C MET A 3 16.79 49.84 -49.35
N CYS A 4 16.30 48.65 -49.00
CA CYS A 4 16.70 47.97 -47.76
C CYS A 4 16.76 46.45 -47.99
N ALA A 5 17.91 45.88 -47.63
CA ALA A 5 18.43 44.58 -48.01
C ALA A 5 17.79 43.37 -47.28
N PRO A 6 17.89 42.14 -47.83
CA PRO A 6 17.27 40.95 -47.25
C PRO A 6 18.13 40.35 -46.12
N ARG A 7 17.50 40.00 -44.99
CA ARG A 7 18.11 39.18 -43.95
C ARG A 7 18.03 37.71 -44.32
N ARG A 8 19.21 37.16 -44.62
CA ARG A 8 19.54 35.75 -44.84
C ARG A 8 19.33 34.97 -43.52
N LEU A 9 18.26 34.18 -43.41
CA LEU A 9 18.18 33.13 -42.40
C LEU A 9 18.77 31.84 -42.97
N LEU A 10 19.84 31.38 -42.33
CA LEU A 10 20.51 30.13 -42.63
C LEU A 10 19.61 28.96 -42.20
N LEU A 11 19.20 28.15 -43.18
CA LEU A 11 18.52 26.89 -42.96
C LEU A 11 19.57 25.86 -42.48
N PHE A 12 19.69 25.66 -41.17
CA PHE A 12 20.46 24.54 -40.64
C PHE A 12 19.63 23.26 -40.82
N SER A 13 20.01 22.45 -41.80
CA SER A 13 19.51 21.09 -41.99
C SER A 13 19.96 20.23 -40.82
N LEU A 14 19.04 19.86 -39.93
CA LEU A 14 19.29 18.85 -38.90
C LEU A 14 19.35 17.47 -39.56
N PRO A 15 20.37 16.64 -39.24
CA PRO A 15 20.49 15.30 -39.79
C PRO A 15 19.42 14.38 -39.18
N THR A 16 18.66 13.71 -40.04
CA THR A 16 17.74 12.65 -39.66
C THR A 16 18.51 11.42 -39.16
N PRO A 17 18.12 10.80 -38.03
CA PRO A 17 18.68 9.51 -37.65
C PRO A 17 18.18 8.43 -38.61
N LYS A 18 19.14 7.76 -39.24
CA LYS A 18 18.92 6.62 -40.16
C LYS A 18 18.38 5.42 -39.37
N LEU A 19 17.16 4.98 -39.69
CA LEU A 19 16.70 3.62 -39.40
C LEU A 19 17.29 2.64 -40.42
N SER A 20 17.75 1.48 -39.93
CA SER A 20 17.74 0.12 -40.54
C SER A 20 18.89 -0.75 -39.95
N PRO A 21 18.83 -2.10 -39.98
CA PRO A 21 17.82 -2.98 -40.56
C PRO A 21 17.25 -4.07 -39.63
N GLU A 22 16.05 -4.52 -40.02
CA GLU A 22 15.44 -5.85 -39.94
C GLU A 22 16.27 -7.04 -39.40
N HIS A 23 15.70 -7.76 -38.43
CA HIS A 23 16.02 -9.16 -38.13
C HIS A 23 14.73 -9.99 -37.95
N PRO A 24 14.77 -11.30 -38.22
CA PRO A 24 13.82 -11.94 -39.12
C PRO A 24 12.44 -12.24 -38.54
N LEU A 25 11.46 -12.15 -39.43
CA LEU A 25 10.10 -12.67 -39.32
C LEU A 25 10.09 -14.10 -38.78
N PHE A 26 9.72 -14.28 -37.50
CA PHE A 26 9.33 -15.58 -36.99
C PHE A 26 7.94 -15.92 -37.52
N ARG A 27 7.96 -16.61 -38.67
CA ARG A 27 6.81 -17.10 -39.42
C ARG A 27 5.87 -17.91 -38.51
N GLN A 28 4.63 -17.43 -38.41
CA GLN A 28 3.48 -18.20 -37.92
C GLN A 28 3.46 -19.60 -38.54
N ARG A 29 3.57 -20.63 -37.69
CA ARG A 29 2.99 -21.94 -37.97
C ARG A 29 1.69 -22.05 -37.19
N ARG A 30 0.59 -21.64 -37.84
CA ARG A 30 -0.74 -22.13 -37.51
C ARG A 30 -0.73 -23.64 -37.70
N ARG A 31 -0.82 -24.40 -36.62
CA ARG A 31 -1.42 -25.73 -36.64
C ARG A 31 -2.51 -25.73 -35.58
N GLY A 32 -3.75 -25.82 -36.05
CA GLY A 32 -4.92 -25.96 -35.22
C GLY A 32 -4.73 -27.13 -34.25
N ARG A 33 -5.04 -26.87 -33.00
CA ARG A 33 -5.53 -27.88 -32.07
C ARG A 33 -6.73 -27.27 -31.37
N THR A 34 -7.83 -27.94 -31.59
CA THR A 34 -9.10 -27.88 -30.89
C THR A 34 -8.88 -27.73 -29.38
N TRP A 35 -9.73 -26.94 -28.74
CA TRP A 35 -9.79 -26.79 -27.29
C TRP A 35 -10.60 -27.92 -26.70
N PRO A 36 -10.02 -28.75 -25.81
CA PRO A 36 -10.79 -29.40 -24.78
C PRO A 36 -10.24 -29.02 -23.41
N GLY A 37 -11.16 -28.70 -22.49
CA GLY A 37 -10.86 -28.70 -21.07
C GLY A 37 -10.70 -27.32 -20.47
N ILE A 38 -11.80 -26.84 -19.91
CA ILE A 38 -11.81 -25.97 -18.73
C ILE A 38 -10.94 -26.66 -17.68
N ALA A 39 -9.68 -26.25 -17.58
CA ALA A 39 -8.83 -26.61 -16.46
C ALA A 39 -9.33 -25.79 -15.27
N ARG A 40 -10.08 -26.47 -14.40
CA ARG A 40 -10.36 -26.04 -13.03
C ARG A 40 -9.04 -25.55 -12.43
N CYS A 41 -8.93 -24.26 -12.14
CA CYS A 41 -7.89 -23.78 -11.22
C CYS A 41 -8.15 -24.49 -9.89
N ALA A 42 -7.32 -25.50 -9.61
CA ALA A 42 -7.30 -26.16 -8.33
C ALA A 42 -6.95 -25.10 -7.29
N THR A 43 -7.86 -24.94 -6.33
CA THR A 43 -7.63 -24.18 -5.12
C THR A 43 -6.62 -24.97 -4.29
N GLU A 44 -5.33 -24.76 -4.57
CA GLU A 44 -4.28 -25.18 -3.67
C GLU A 44 -4.30 -24.19 -2.50
N VAL A 45 -5.06 -24.59 -1.47
CA VAL A 45 -4.97 -24.04 -0.13
C VAL A 45 -3.57 -24.41 0.39
N GLY A 46 -2.60 -23.60 -0.02
CA GLY A 46 -1.21 -23.69 0.42
C GLY A 46 -1.09 -23.20 1.86
N THR A 47 -1.14 -24.16 2.76
CA THR A 47 -0.53 -24.22 4.10
C THR A 47 0.23 -22.97 4.54
N GLY A 48 -0.31 -22.33 5.59
CA GLY A 48 0.45 -21.68 6.66
C GLY A 48 1.53 -20.71 6.24
N TRP A 49 1.15 -19.44 6.03
CA TRP A 49 2.10 -18.33 6.09
C TRP A 49 2.44 -18.08 7.57
N GLY A 50 3.24 -18.98 8.13
CA GLY A 50 3.86 -18.83 9.46
C GLY A 50 5.07 -17.92 9.38
N GLY A 51 4.87 -16.68 8.94
CA GLY A 51 5.78 -15.59 9.29
C GLY A 51 5.38 -15.10 10.68
N ILE A 52 6.35 -14.76 11.52
CA ILE A 52 6.09 -14.23 12.87
C ILE A 52 5.45 -12.84 12.67
N VAL A 53 4.11 -12.80 12.62
CA VAL A 53 3.30 -11.57 12.57
C VAL A 53 3.05 -11.03 13.99
N GLU A 54 3.35 -11.83 15.03
CA GLU A 54 2.93 -11.54 16.40
C GLU A 54 3.68 -10.38 17.08
N ASP A 55 4.98 -10.17 16.82
CA ASP A 55 5.76 -9.21 17.60
C ASP A 55 5.30 -7.74 17.39
N ASP A 56 4.89 -7.38 16.17
CA ASP A 56 4.56 -5.98 15.88
C ASP A 56 3.11 -5.59 16.21
N LEU A 57 2.19 -6.56 16.30
CA LEU A 57 0.76 -6.26 16.56
C LEU A 57 0.57 -5.68 17.96
N SER A 58 1.36 -6.15 18.93
CA SER A 58 1.29 -5.69 20.31
C SER A 58 1.47 -4.17 20.42
N GLU A 59 2.41 -3.60 19.67
CA GLU A 59 2.68 -2.17 19.65
C GLU A 59 1.49 -1.35 19.12
N LEU A 60 0.81 -1.81 18.06
CA LEU A 60 -0.41 -1.15 17.58
C LEU A 60 -1.51 -1.19 18.64
N LEU A 61 -1.69 -2.32 19.32
CA LEU A 61 -2.73 -2.45 20.34
C LEU A 61 -2.47 -1.53 21.54
N GLN A 62 -1.23 -1.09 21.76
CA GLN A 62 -0.90 -0.14 22.82
C GLN A 62 -1.54 1.24 22.64
N ILE A 63 -1.86 1.61 21.40
CA ILE A 63 -2.51 2.88 21.05
C ILE A 63 -4.00 2.86 21.38
N LEU A 64 -4.61 1.68 21.36
CA LEU A 64 -6.05 1.53 21.51
C LEU A 64 -6.48 1.62 22.99
N PRO A 65 -7.72 2.10 23.26
CA PRO A 65 -8.38 1.95 24.55
C PRO A 65 -8.28 0.51 25.07
N ARG A 66 -8.15 0.38 26.39
CA ARG A 66 -7.85 -0.91 27.05
C ARG A 66 -8.86 -2.00 26.70
N ASP A 67 -10.14 -1.67 26.69
CA ASP A 67 -11.21 -2.60 26.36
C ASP A 67 -11.13 -3.10 24.91
N LEU A 68 -10.79 -2.23 23.96
CA LEU A 68 -10.61 -2.62 22.55
C LEU A 68 -9.38 -3.49 22.36
N ARG A 69 -8.30 -3.17 23.06
CA ARG A 69 -7.09 -4.01 23.13
C ARG A 69 -7.43 -5.40 23.63
N ASP A 70 -8.10 -5.50 24.77
CA ASP A 70 -8.44 -6.78 25.39
C ASP A 70 -9.36 -7.60 24.45
N ASN A 71 -10.34 -6.95 23.79
CA ASN A 71 -11.21 -7.62 22.82
C ASN A 71 -10.45 -8.15 21.60
N LEU A 72 -9.49 -7.38 21.08
CA LEU A 72 -8.66 -7.80 19.93
C LEU A 72 -7.62 -8.86 20.30
N GLN A 73 -7.07 -8.83 21.52
CA GLN A 73 -6.14 -9.86 22.00
C GLN A 73 -6.83 -11.22 22.15
N ASN A 74 -8.10 -11.24 22.55
CA ASN A 74 -8.90 -12.45 22.70
C ASN A 74 -9.57 -12.92 21.40
N GLU A 75 -9.48 -12.16 20.30
CA GLU A 75 -10.08 -12.53 19.02
C GLU A 75 -9.25 -13.64 18.34
N PRO A 76 -9.85 -14.79 18.02
CA PRO A 76 -9.14 -15.91 17.39
C PRO A 76 -8.58 -15.58 16.00
N ARG A 77 -9.11 -14.54 15.35
CA ARG A 77 -8.67 -14.08 14.02
C ARG A 77 -7.75 -12.86 14.08
N LYS A 78 -7.14 -12.54 15.23
CA LYS A 78 -6.22 -11.40 15.39
C LYS A 78 -5.13 -11.34 14.30
N ASP A 79 -4.61 -12.50 13.86
CA ASP A 79 -3.56 -12.60 12.84
C ASP A 79 -4.05 -12.18 11.45
N GLN A 80 -5.37 -12.06 11.25
CA GLN A 80 -6.04 -11.62 10.04
C GLN A 80 -6.50 -10.17 10.10
N LEU A 81 -6.26 -9.45 11.21
CA LEU A 81 -6.67 -8.05 11.40
C LEU A 81 -6.01 -7.12 10.37
N LEU A 82 -6.80 -6.41 9.57
CA LEU A 82 -6.31 -5.48 8.55
C LEU A 82 -6.21 -4.06 9.10
N GLU A 83 -7.28 -3.57 9.71
CA GLU A 83 -7.33 -2.23 10.28
C GLU A 83 -8.37 -2.11 11.40
N VAL A 84 -8.14 -1.16 12.29
CA VAL A 84 -9.06 -0.74 13.36
C VAL A 84 -9.44 0.71 13.11
N ILE A 85 -10.75 0.99 13.12
CA ILE A 85 -11.34 2.30 12.83
C ILE A 85 -12.01 2.82 14.10
N LEU A 86 -11.59 4.00 14.53
CA LEU A 86 -12.12 4.72 15.68
C LEU A 86 -12.66 6.06 15.20
N ASP A 87 -13.98 6.21 15.10
CA ASP A 87 -14.62 7.47 14.70
C ASP A 87 -15.45 8.02 15.85
N LEU A 88 -15.33 9.31 16.13
CA LEU A 88 -16.09 9.99 17.18
C LEU A 88 -17.61 9.76 17.01
N GLY A 89 -18.28 9.32 18.07
CA GLY A 89 -19.73 9.06 18.05
C GLY A 89 -20.12 7.84 17.22
N ARG A 90 -19.17 6.96 16.88
CA ARG A 90 -19.45 5.68 16.22
C ARG A 90 -18.87 4.54 17.04
N ARG A 91 -19.41 3.35 16.85
CA ARG A 91 -18.86 2.13 17.44
C ARG A 91 -17.52 1.80 16.77
N PRO A 92 -16.49 1.39 17.52
CA PRO A 92 -15.21 1.01 16.93
C PRO A 92 -15.35 -0.25 16.09
N GLU A 93 -14.71 -0.25 14.93
CA GLU A 93 -14.78 -1.33 13.95
C GLU A 93 -13.39 -1.91 13.69
N ALA A 94 -13.31 -3.23 13.57
CA ALA A 94 -12.15 -3.94 13.07
C ALA A 94 -12.49 -4.62 11.74
N ARG A 95 -11.54 -4.65 10.81
CA ARG A 95 -11.66 -5.37 9.55
C ARG A 95 -10.68 -6.52 9.51
N PHE A 96 -11.13 -7.67 9.04
CA PHE A 96 -10.32 -8.89 8.96
C PHE A 96 -10.20 -9.36 7.51
N LEU A 97 -9.13 -10.10 7.22
CA LEU A 97 -8.92 -10.71 5.91
C LEU A 97 -10.03 -11.72 5.60
N GLY A 98 -10.59 -11.65 4.39
CA GLY A 98 -11.64 -12.56 3.94
C GLY A 98 -13.06 -12.13 4.29
N ASP A 99 -13.21 -11.13 5.16
CA ASP A 99 -14.50 -10.54 5.50
C ASP A 99 -14.79 -9.30 4.64
N SER A 100 -16.02 -9.21 4.13
CA SER A 100 -16.46 -8.11 3.27
C SER A 100 -16.84 -6.83 4.03
N GLY A 101 -16.75 -6.83 5.36
CA GLY A 101 -17.26 -5.77 6.22
C GLY A 101 -16.46 -5.55 7.50
N GLY A 102 -16.79 -4.48 8.22
CA GLY A 102 -16.27 -4.21 9.56
C GLY A 102 -17.06 -4.97 10.62
N GLN A 103 -16.36 -5.49 11.62
CA GLN A 103 -16.93 -6.05 12.85
C GLN A 103 -16.80 -5.04 13.98
N TYR A 104 -17.90 -4.79 14.68
CA TYR A 104 -17.85 -3.94 15.87
C TYR A 104 -17.12 -4.61 17.02
N LEU A 105 -16.19 -3.88 17.63
CA LEU A 105 -15.43 -4.34 18.79
C LEU A 105 -16.17 -4.17 20.11
N ARG A 106 -17.12 -3.22 20.16
CA ARG A 106 -18.03 -3.00 21.30
C ARG A 106 -19.30 -2.27 20.85
N ASP A 107 -20.29 -2.19 21.74
CA ASP A 107 -21.56 -1.51 21.48
C ASP A 107 -21.56 -0.02 21.83
N SER A 108 -20.62 0.42 22.68
CA SER A 108 -20.47 1.83 23.03
C SER A 108 -19.67 2.61 21.99
N GLU A 109 -20.12 3.84 21.75
CA GLU A 109 -19.46 4.78 20.83
C GLU A 109 -18.08 5.23 21.34
N ILE A 110 -17.23 5.67 20.43
CA ILE A 110 -15.95 6.30 20.75
C ILE A 110 -16.18 7.74 21.22
N SER A 111 -15.61 8.06 22.36
CA SER A 111 -15.61 9.40 22.94
C SER A 111 -14.41 10.23 22.47
N GLN A 112 -14.53 11.56 22.57
CA GLN A 112 -13.44 12.48 22.24
C GLN A 112 -12.19 12.21 23.10
N LYS A 113 -12.38 11.88 24.38
CA LYS A 113 -11.30 11.59 25.32
C LYS A 113 -10.48 10.38 24.88
N GLU A 114 -11.14 9.33 24.40
CA GLU A 114 -10.45 8.13 23.92
C GLU A 114 -9.61 8.42 22.67
N LEU A 115 -10.09 9.27 21.77
CA LEU A 115 -9.31 9.71 20.61
C LEU A 115 -8.11 10.57 21.01
N GLU A 116 -8.26 11.44 22.00
CA GLU A 116 -7.16 12.25 22.54
C GLU A 116 -6.10 11.40 23.23
N ASP A 117 -6.51 10.40 24.00
CA ASP A 117 -5.58 9.49 24.68
C ASP A 117 -4.86 8.59 23.67
N ALA A 118 -5.57 8.08 22.65
CA ALA A 118 -4.95 7.36 21.54
C ALA A 118 -4.00 8.25 20.73
N GLN A 119 -4.35 9.52 20.47
CA GLN A 119 -3.46 10.49 19.80
C GLN A 119 -2.17 10.68 20.62
N LYS A 120 -2.25 10.82 21.95
CA LYS A 120 -1.07 10.94 22.81
C LYS A 120 -0.17 9.70 22.75
N ALA A 121 -0.78 8.51 22.68
CA ALA A 121 -0.04 7.26 22.55
C ALA A 121 0.69 7.13 21.20
N VAL A 122 0.10 7.65 20.12
CA VAL A 122 0.74 7.70 18.78
C VAL A 122 1.89 8.72 18.75
N GLY A 123 1.72 9.86 19.41
CA GLY A 123 2.65 10.99 19.36
C GLY A 123 2.34 11.95 18.21
N GLU A 124 3.38 12.43 17.53
CA GLU A 124 3.25 13.47 16.50
C GLU A 124 2.81 12.91 15.15
N PHE A 125 1.83 13.57 14.54
CA PHE A 125 1.41 13.28 13.17
C PHE A 125 2.14 14.21 12.19
N GLY A 126 2.55 13.67 11.04
CA GLY A 126 3.08 14.46 9.93
C GLY A 126 2.03 15.38 9.30
N GLY A 127 2.49 16.25 8.39
CA GLY A 127 1.63 17.23 7.70
C GLY A 127 0.48 16.63 6.87
N ASP A 128 0.54 15.34 6.54
CA ASP A 128 -0.53 14.60 5.83
C ASP A 128 -1.48 13.86 6.79
N ASN A 129 -1.42 14.16 8.10
CA ASN A 129 -2.17 13.49 9.17
C ASN A 129 -1.85 12.00 9.30
N ARG A 130 -0.62 11.59 9.00
CA ARG A 130 -0.17 10.21 9.20
C ARG A 130 0.99 10.11 10.19
N ALA A 131 1.02 8.97 10.88
CA ALA A 131 2.09 8.55 11.76
C ALA A 131 2.40 7.07 11.51
N GLY A 132 3.65 6.68 11.73
CA GLY A 132 4.06 5.29 11.86
C GLY A 132 4.34 4.97 13.32
N ILE A 133 4.31 3.69 13.68
CA ILE A 133 4.85 3.25 14.97
C ILE A 133 6.32 2.91 14.76
N GLU A 134 7.20 3.49 15.56
CA GLU A 134 8.63 3.26 15.46
C GLU A 134 8.96 1.76 15.48
N GLY A 135 9.89 1.35 14.60
CA GLY A 135 10.31 -0.05 14.51
C GLY A 135 9.31 -1.00 13.83
N THR A 136 8.12 -0.53 13.41
CA THR A 136 7.11 -1.39 12.77
C THR A 136 6.60 -0.83 11.44
N LEU A 137 5.86 -1.65 10.69
CA LEU A 137 5.20 -1.24 9.42
C LEU A 137 3.80 -0.65 9.61
N HIS A 138 3.38 -0.43 10.85
CA HIS A 138 2.04 0.01 11.19
C HIS A 138 1.83 1.47 10.79
N ARG A 139 0.61 1.81 10.38
CA ARG A 139 0.27 3.17 9.92
C ARG A 139 -0.99 3.65 10.59
N ILE A 140 -0.90 4.82 11.21
CA ILE A 140 -2.03 5.51 11.83
C ILE A 140 -2.35 6.74 11.00
N SER A 141 -3.59 6.86 10.56
CA SER A 141 -4.10 8.06 9.90
C SER A 141 -5.11 8.74 10.80
N ALA A 142 -4.96 10.05 11.00
CA ALA A 142 -5.91 10.85 11.73
C ALA A 142 -6.86 11.58 10.79
N ILE A 143 -8.14 11.57 11.14
CA ILE A 143 -9.15 12.44 10.56
C ILE A 143 -9.30 13.62 11.50
N ARG A 144 -9.14 14.84 10.98
CA ARG A 144 -9.23 16.07 11.76
C ARG A 144 -10.42 16.92 11.33
N SER A 145 -11.03 17.57 12.32
CA SER A 145 -11.98 18.65 12.08
C SER A 145 -11.29 19.89 11.51
N ARG A 146 -12.07 20.83 10.97
CA ARG A 146 -11.59 22.15 10.52
C ARG A 146 -10.88 22.95 11.62
N LYS A 147 -11.18 22.65 12.89
CA LYS A 147 -10.53 23.23 14.06
C LYS A 147 -9.21 22.53 14.45
N GLY A 148 -8.76 21.53 13.68
CA GLY A 148 -7.53 20.78 13.92
C GLY A 148 -7.65 19.61 14.92
N MET A 149 -8.79 19.46 15.60
CA MET A 149 -9.00 18.36 16.55
C MET A 149 -9.16 17.01 15.85
N VAL A 150 -8.59 15.95 16.42
CA VAL A 150 -8.78 14.57 15.93
C VAL A 150 -10.21 14.14 16.22
N VAL A 151 -10.91 13.73 15.18
CA VAL A 151 -12.29 13.20 15.22
C VAL A 151 -12.37 11.74 14.78
N GLY A 152 -11.27 11.18 14.28
CA GLY A 152 -11.16 9.75 14.03
C GLY A 152 -9.72 9.30 13.80
N LEU A 153 -9.47 8.01 14.01
CA LEU A 153 -8.21 7.33 13.79
C LEU A 153 -8.45 6.05 13.00
N THR A 154 -7.59 5.79 12.02
CA THR A 154 -7.53 4.49 11.33
C THR A 154 -6.15 3.90 11.54
N CYS A 155 -6.09 2.78 12.24
CA CYS A 155 -4.86 2.07 12.58
C CYS A 155 -4.75 0.84 11.68
N ARG A 156 -3.84 0.87 10.70
CA ARG A 156 -3.61 -0.22 9.75
C ARG A 156 -2.48 -1.11 10.22
N VAL A 157 -2.72 -2.40 10.22
CA VAL A 157 -1.75 -3.43 10.61
C VAL A 157 -0.73 -3.61 9.50
N GLY A 158 0.52 -3.30 9.80
CA GLY A 158 1.64 -3.59 8.92
C GLY A 158 2.12 -5.01 9.16
N ARG A 159 2.29 -5.80 8.09
CA ARG A 159 2.83 -7.17 8.20
C ARG A 159 4.15 -7.25 7.46
N ALA A 160 5.21 -7.59 8.17
CA ALA A 160 6.46 -7.99 7.55
C ALA A 160 6.39 -9.48 7.20
N VAL A 161 6.71 -9.82 5.94
CA VAL A 161 6.86 -11.22 5.54
C VAL A 161 8.33 -11.58 5.72
N THR A 162 8.63 -12.34 6.77
CA THR A 162 9.97 -12.86 7.04
C THR A 162 10.39 -13.87 5.97
N GLY A 163 11.70 -14.01 5.71
CA GLY A 163 12.26 -15.03 4.81
C GLY A 163 12.46 -14.62 3.35
N HIS A 164 12.07 -13.41 2.95
CA HIS A 164 12.31 -12.90 1.59
C HIS A 164 13.51 -11.94 1.50
N VAL A 165 14.05 -11.49 2.64
CA VAL A 165 15.18 -10.56 2.70
C VAL A 165 16.45 -11.19 2.11
N ASP A 166 16.65 -12.49 2.31
CA ASP A 166 17.82 -13.20 1.78
C ASP A 166 17.87 -13.18 0.24
N MET A 167 16.72 -13.14 -0.43
CA MET A 167 16.65 -13.09 -1.91
C MET A 167 17.13 -11.76 -2.50
N VAL A 168 17.18 -10.70 -1.69
CA VAL A 168 17.60 -9.36 -2.13
C VAL A 168 18.85 -8.88 -1.39
N ARG A 169 19.42 -9.72 -0.52
CA ARG A 169 20.54 -9.35 0.34
C ARG A 169 21.81 -9.09 -0.44
N ASP A 170 22.03 -9.84 -1.51
CA ASP A 170 23.11 -9.63 -2.46
C ASP A 170 22.95 -8.30 -3.20
N LEU A 171 21.73 -7.95 -3.61
CA LEU A 171 21.38 -6.67 -4.25
C LEU A 171 21.69 -5.47 -3.33
N LEU A 172 21.43 -5.57 -2.03
CA LEU A 172 21.70 -4.49 -1.07
C LEU A 172 23.19 -4.16 -0.89
N ASN A 173 24.09 -5.07 -1.25
CA ASN A 173 25.53 -4.85 -1.13
C ASN A 173 26.12 -4.05 -2.30
N TYR A 174 25.35 -3.84 -3.39
CA TYR A 174 25.79 -3.00 -4.50
C TYR A 174 25.61 -1.53 -4.13
N LYS A 175 26.62 -0.69 -4.44
CA LYS A 175 26.57 0.77 -4.21
C LYS A 175 25.83 1.55 -5.30
N GLU A 176 25.04 0.85 -6.12
CA GLU A 176 24.29 1.43 -7.23
C GLU A 176 22.81 1.54 -6.88
N SER A 177 22.10 2.43 -7.57
CA SER A 177 20.66 2.62 -7.35
C SER A 177 19.87 1.38 -7.76
N ILE A 178 19.09 0.82 -6.84
CA ILE A 178 18.24 -0.36 -7.08
C ILE A 178 16.80 0.11 -7.33
N LEU A 179 16.19 -0.31 -8.44
CA LEU A 179 14.78 -0.04 -8.76
C LEU A 179 13.97 -1.34 -8.65
N PHE A 180 13.07 -1.40 -7.66
CA PHE A 180 12.11 -2.50 -7.55
C PHE A 180 10.87 -2.23 -8.42
N LEU A 181 10.66 -3.08 -9.44
CA LEU A 181 9.47 -3.02 -10.31
C LEU A 181 8.51 -4.15 -9.93
N GLY A 182 7.35 -3.80 -9.38
CA GLY A 182 6.24 -4.71 -9.14
C GLY A 182 5.14 -4.54 -10.17
N ARG A 183 4.42 -5.61 -10.51
CA ARG A 183 3.23 -5.51 -11.36
C ARG A 183 2.16 -4.71 -10.62
N LEU A 184 1.83 -3.52 -11.11
CA LEU A 184 0.83 -2.65 -10.53
C LEU A 184 -0.57 -3.28 -10.68
N TYR A 185 -1.15 -3.75 -9.57
CA TYR A 185 -2.58 -4.04 -9.50
C TYR A 185 -3.35 -2.73 -9.29
N GLY A 186 -3.38 -1.89 -10.33
CA GLY A 186 -4.31 -0.78 -10.48
C GLY A 186 -4.24 0.37 -9.46
N LYS A 187 -3.49 1.43 -9.81
CA LYS A 187 -4.03 2.78 -10.12
C LYS A 187 -2.94 3.84 -9.92
N SER A 188 -2.62 4.54 -11.00
CA SER A 188 -2.48 5.99 -10.97
C SER A 188 -2.87 6.48 -12.36
N SER A 189 -4.12 6.90 -12.50
CA SER A 189 -4.56 7.75 -13.60
C SER A 189 -3.68 9.00 -13.54
N ILE A 190 -2.82 9.18 -14.54
CA ILE A 190 -2.23 10.47 -14.85
C ILE A 190 -3.39 11.32 -15.38
N GLN A 191 -3.74 12.40 -14.68
CA GLN A 191 -4.48 13.49 -15.30
C GLN A 191 -3.49 14.61 -15.58
N GLU A 192 -3.55 15.04 -16.84
CA GLU A 192 -2.75 16.07 -17.51
C GLU A 192 -3.07 17.49 -17.00
#